data_AF-A0A2A5NXU1-F1
#
_entry.id   AF-A0A2A5NXU1-F1
#
_cell.length_a   1.000
_cell.length_b   1.000
_cell.length_c   1.000
_cell.angle_alpha   90.00
_cell.angle_beta   90.00
_cell.angle_gamma   90.00
#
_symmetry.space_group_name_H-M   'P 1'
#
loop_
_entity.id
_entity.type
_entity.pdbx_description
1 polymer ?
#
loop_
_entity_poly.entity_id
_entity_poly.type
_entity_poly.pdbx_seq_one_letter_code
_entity_poly.pdbx_strand_id
1 'polypeptide(L)'
;MVGGVRTAYVLLVLLIAAPSLLATADANPIPVPTLVIEREKICISLARHGDLLLVDVKGEYPFRNFGYRNLTMYFPVPREALEGNVSVLV
;
A
#
# COMPACT_ATOMS: atom_id res chain seq x y z
N MET A 1 5.66 -55.09 15.88
CA MET A 1 6.42 -53.88 16.30
C MET A 1 7.46 -53.40 15.27
N VAL A 2 7.50 -53.93 14.03
CA VAL A 2 8.53 -53.53 13.03
C VAL A 2 8.05 -52.40 12.09
N GLY A 3 6.73 -52.24 11.91
CA GLY A 3 6.15 -51.20 11.05
C GLY A 3 6.27 -49.78 11.60
N GLY A 4 6.11 -49.61 12.92
CA GLY A 4 6.12 -48.29 13.59
C GLY A 4 7.47 -47.57 13.56
N VAL A 5 8.56 -48.35 13.58
CA VAL A 5 9.92 -47.80 13.52
C VAL A 5 10.22 -47.27 12.11
N ARG A 6 9.79 -48.00 11.07
CA ARG A 6 9.98 -47.58 9.67
C ARG A 6 9.16 -46.33 9.34
N THR A 7 7.92 -46.23 9.82
CA THR A 7 7.12 -45.01 9.66
C THR A 7 7.69 -43.81 10.41
N ALA A 8 8.29 -44.02 11.59
CA ALA A 8 8.95 -42.94 12.32
C ALA A 8 10.16 -42.36 11.56
N TYR A 9 10.98 -43.21 10.92
CA TYR A 9 12.09 -42.74 10.09
C TYR A 9 11.61 -41.97 8.85
N VAL A 10 10.55 -42.44 8.19
CA VAL A 10 9.97 -41.74 7.04
C VAL A 10 9.43 -40.36 7.45
N LEU A 11 8.74 -40.27 8.59
CA LEU A 11 8.24 -39.00 9.12
C LEU A 11 9.38 -38.05 9.50
N LEU A 12 10.46 -38.56 10.09
CA LEU A 12 11.63 -37.77 10.46
C LEU A 12 12.32 -37.17 9.22
N VAL A 13 12.48 -37.96 8.16
CA VAL A 13 13.05 -37.49 6.89
C VAL A 13 12.18 -36.43 6.25
N LEU A 14 10.85 -36.62 6.24
CA LEU A 14 9.89 -35.62 5.75
C LEU A 14 9.94 -34.32 6.56
N LEU A 15 10.07 -34.40 7.88
CA LEU A 15 10.14 -33.24 8.77
C LEU A 15 11.41 -32.41 8.53
N ILE A 16 12.54 -33.07 8.26
CA ILE A 16 13.83 -32.41 8.01
C ILE A 16 13.92 -31.85 6.59
N ALA A 17 13.26 -32.49 5.61
CA ALA A 17 13.28 -32.06 4.20
C ALA A 17 12.18 -31.04 3.84
N ALA A 18 11.12 -30.93 4.64
CA ALA A 18 10.05 -29.95 4.39
C ALA A 18 10.51 -28.48 4.42
N PRO A 19 11.42 -28.05 5.33
CA PRO A 19 11.88 -26.65 5.37
C PRO A 19 12.78 -26.27 4.20
N SER A 20 13.50 -27.22 3.60
CA SER A 20 14.33 -26.96 2.41
C SER A 20 13.50 -26.87 1.12
N LEU A 21 12.25 -27.33 1.15
CA LEU A 21 11.26 -27.16 0.08
C LEU A 21 10.44 -25.86 0.23
N LEU A 22 10.55 -25.16 1.37
CA LEU A 22 10.07 -23.79 1.51
C LEU A 22 11.05 -22.89 0.75
N ALA A 23 10.87 -22.86 -0.57
CA ALA A 23 11.60 -22.03 -1.49
C ALA A 23 11.74 -20.61 -0.92
N THR A 24 12.98 -20.14 -0.84
CA THR A 24 13.26 -18.71 -0.74
C THR A 24 12.66 -18.08 -1.99
N ALA A 25 11.47 -17.51 -1.86
CA ALA A 25 10.87 -16.73 -2.92
C ALA A 25 11.79 -15.52 -3.18
N ASP A 26 12.53 -15.56 -4.27
CA ASP A 26 13.28 -14.42 -4.77
C ASP A 26 12.24 -13.45 -5.37
N ALA A 27 11.67 -12.63 -4.49
CA ALA A 27 10.73 -11.61 -4.92
C ALA A 27 11.47 -10.59 -5.79
N ASN A 28 10.87 -10.18 -6.91
CA ASN A 28 11.42 -9.12 -7.74
C ASN A 28 11.60 -7.85 -6.87
N PRO A 29 12.84 -7.39 -6.60
CA PRO A 29 13.07 -6.27 -5.72
C PRO A 29 12.44 -5.00 -6.31
N ILE A 30 11.85 -4.17 -5.46
CA ILE A 30 11.31 -2.88 -5.90
C ILE A 30 12.50 -2.02 -6.38
N PRO A 31 12.47 -1.48 -7.61
CA PRO A 31 13.57 -0.69 -8.14
C PRO A 31 13.84 0.53 -7.25
N VAL A 32 15.11 0.87 -7.06
CA VAL A 32 15.57 2.04 -6.29
C VAL A 32 16.21 3.03 -7.27
N PRO A 33 15.90 4.34 -7.18
CA PRO A 33 15.12 4.99 -6.14
C PRO A 33 13.60 4.85 -6.32
N THR A 34 12.87 4.75 -5.20
CA THR A 34 11.40 4.66 -5.21
C THR A 34 10.76 5.46 -4.07
N LEU A 35 9.50 5.79 -4.25
CA LEU A 35 8.64 6.40 -3.24
C LEU A 35 7.45 5.47 -3.01
N VAL A 36 7.25 5.06 -1.76
CA VAL A 36 6.15 4.17 -1.39
C VAL A 36 5.16 4.95 -0.56
N ILE A 37 3.93 5.09 -1.06
CA ILE A 37 2.81 5.60 -0.26
C ILE A 37 2.39 4.47 0.67
N GLU A 38 2.48 4.70 1.98
CA GLU A 38 2.16 3.66 2.98
C GLU A 38 0.66 3.48 3.16
N ARG A 39 -0.04 4.62 3.13
CA ARG A 39 -1.49 4.69 3.26
C ARG A 39 -1.98 5.99 2.68
N GLU A 40 -3.26 6.00 2.38
CA GLU A 40 -4.00 7.16 1.94
C GLU A 40 -5.16 7.36 2.90
N LYS A 41 -5.27 8.57 3.44
CA LYS A 41 -6.37 8.95 4.32
C LYS A 41 -7.00 10.21 3.79
N ILE A 42 -8.16 10.05 3.17
CA ILE A 42 -9.00 11.14 2.69
C ILE A 42 -10.19 11.29 3.63
N CYS A 43 -10.38 12.49 4.15
CA CYS A 43 -11.55 12.86 4.93
C CYS A 43 -12.32 13.94 4.16
N ILE A 44 -13.59 13.66 3.86
CA ILE A 44 -14.50 14.60 3.21
C ILE A 44 -15.56 15.00 4.23
N SER A 45 -15.64 16.28 4.54
CA SER A 45 -16.64 16.85 5.45
C SER A 45 -17.62 17.70 4.65
N LEU A 46 -18.90 17.52 4.91
CA LEU A 46 -19.99 18.23 4.23
C LEU A 46 -20.75 19.04 5.25
N ALA A 47 -20.94 20.34 4.99
CA ALA A 47 -21.74 21.22 5.83
C ALA A 47 -22.68 22.07 4.98
N ARG A 48 -23.95 22.18 5.38
CA ARG A 48 -24.90 23.07 4.72
C ARG A 48 -24.64 24.50 5.16
N HIS A 49 -24.52 25.43 4.21
CA HIS A 49 -24.36 26.86 4.46
C HIS A 49 -25.37 27.64 3.63
N GLY A 50 -26.58 27.84 4.17
CA GLY A 50 -27.71 28.38 3.42
C GLY A 50 -28.14 27.44 2.30
N ASP A 51 -28.16 27.95 1.06
CA ASP A 51 -28.45 27.18 -0.16
C ASP A 51 -27.20 26.50 -0.74
N LEU A 52 -26.04 26.67 -0.12
CA LEU A 52 -24.77 26.09 -0.55
C LEU A 52 -24.41 24.85 0.29
N LEU A 53 -23.62 23.96 -0.31
CA LEU A 53 -22.94 22.87 0.37
C LEU A 53 -21.46 23.21 0.46
N LEU A 54 -20.97 23.41 1.68
CA LEU A 54 -19.54 23.52 1.95
C LEU A 54 -18.94 22.11 2.00
N VAL A 55 -17.92 21.89 1.19
CA VAL A 55 -17.19 20.62 1.11
C VAL A 55 -15.75 20.88 1.51
N ASP A 56 -15.32 20.30 2.63
CA ASP A 56 -13.93 20.31 3.08
C ASP A 56 -13.30 18.94 2.78
N VAL A 57 -12.19 18.94 2.05
CA VAL A 57 -11.45 17.73 1.70
C VAL A 57 -10.06 17.81 2.31
N LYS A 58 -9.76 16.90 3.22
CA LYS A 58 -8.45 16.75 3.85
C LYS A 58 -7.80 15.43 3.41
N GLY A 59 -6.65 15.51 2.76
CA GLY A 59 -5.84 14.34 2.38
C GLY A 59 -4.55 14.23 3.21
N GLU A 60 -4.26 13.05 3.75
CA GLU A 60 -3.00 12.69 4.41
C GLU A 60 -2.35 11.51 3.65
N TYR A 61 -1.18 11.73 3.06
CA TYR A 61 -0.45 10.75 2.24
C TYR A 61 0.97 10.53 2.78
N PRO A 62 1.17 9.75 3.85
CA PRO A 62 2.50 9.39 4.31
C PRO A 62 3.24 8.56 3.26
N PHE A 63 4.48 8.94 2.96
CA PHE A 63 5.35 8.25 2.01
C PHE A 63 6.73 7.94 2.61
N ARG A 64 7.30 6.82 2.18
CA ARG A 64 8.71 6.47 2.42
C ARG A 64 9.53 6.74 1.16
N ASN A 65 10.58 7.54 1.32
CA ASN A 65 11.59 7.78 0.31
C ASN A 65 12.71 6.74 0.40
N PHE A 66 12.87 5.93 -0.64
CA PHE A 66 13.97 5.00 -0.79
C PHE A 66 14.92 5.51 -1.88
N GLY A 67 15.83 6.43 -1.53
CA GLY A 67 16.99 6.76 -2.38
C GLY A 67 16.91 8.05 -3.20
N TYR A 68 15.84 8.83 -3.14
CA TYR A 68 15.83 10.17 -3.71
C TYR A 68 16.55 11.16 -2.79
N ARG A 69 17.43 12.01 -3.35
CA ARG A 69 18.09 13.09 -2.61
C ARG A 69 17.17 14.28 -2.37
N ASN A 70 16.40 14.66 -3.39
CA ASN A 70 15.44 15.76 -3.37
C ASN A 70 14.13 15.26 -3.96
N LEU A 71 13.01 15.70 -3.40
CA LEU A 71 11.66 15.32 -3.83
C LEU A 71 10.80 16.57 -3.96
N THR A 72 10.04 16.62 -5.05
CA THR A 72 9.01 17.64 -5.28
C THR A 72 7.74 16.92 -5.71
N MET A 73 6.66 17.16 -4.97
CA MET A 73 5.36 16.55 -5.23
C MET A 73 4.39 17.64 -5.67
N TYR A 74 3.64 17.38 -6.74
CA TYR A 74 2.66 18.30 -7.28
C TYR A 74 1.26 17.76 -6.99
N PHE A 75 0.41 18.61 -6.43
CA PHE A 75 -1.00 18.30 -6.30
C PHE A 75 -1.74 18.91 -7.50
N PRO A 76 -2.41 18.11 -8.35
CA PRO A 76 -3.11 18.64 -9.50
C PRO A 76 -4.32 19.44 -9.03
N VAL A 77 -4.36 20.72 -9.42
CA VAL A 77 -5.52 21.59 -9.20
C VAL A 77 -6.17 21.82 -10.56
N PRO A 78 -7.46 21.48 -10.75
CA PRO A 78 -8.18 21.78 -11.98
C PRO A 78 -8.09 23.27 -12.29
N ARG A 79 -7.94 23.61 -13.57
CA ARG A 79 -7.78 25.02 -13.96
C ARG A 79 -9.03 25.84 -13.61
N GLU A 80 -10.22 25.25 -13.70
CA GLU A 80 -11.47 25.94 -13.34
C GLU A 80 -11.51 26.29 -11.85
N ALA A 81 -10.86 25.49 -10.99
CA ALA A 81 -10.76 25.76 -9.55
C ALA A 81 -9.93 27.02 -9.25
N LEU A 82 -8.96 27.37 -10.11
CA LEU A 82 -8.19 28.62 -10.00
C LEU A 82 -9.04 29.85 -10.31
N GLU A 83 -10.10 29.67 -11.11
CA GLU A 83 -11.06 30.70 -11.49
C GLU A 83 -12.24 30.77 -10.50
N GLY A 84 -12.16 30.03 -9.39
CA GLY A 84 -13.21 29.95 -8.36
C GLY A 84 -14.38 29.03 -8.73
N ASN A 85 -14.27 28.26 -9.81
CA ASN A 85 -15.34 27.45 -10.36
C ASN A 85 -15.04 25.97 -10.12
N VAL A 86 -15.49 25.44 -8.97
CA VAL A 86 -15.37 24.01 -8.66
C VAL A 86 -16.74 23.37 -8.89
N SER A 87 -16.97 22.85 -10.09
CA SER A 87 -18.19 22.13 -10.43
C SER A 87 -18.04 20.65 -10.09
N VAL A 88 -18.89 20.14 -9.21
CA VAL A 88 -19.08 18.69 -9.03
C VAL A 88 -20.14 18.26 -10.04
N LEU A 89 -19.74 17.46 -11.04
CA LEU A 89 -20.69 16.84 -11.95
C LEU A 89 -21.51 15.80 -11.16
N VAL A 90 -22.84 15.91 -11.24
CA VAL A 90 -23.80 14.98 -10.66
C VAL A 90 -24.23 13.98 -11.72
#